data_AF-A0A7Z2QDN5-F1
#
_entry.id   AF-A0A7Z2QDN5-F1
#
_cell.length_a   1.000
_cell.length_b   1.000
_cell.length_c   1.000
_cell.angle_alpha   90.00
_cell.angle_beta   90.00
_cell.angle_gamma   90.00
#
_symmetry.space_group_name_H-M   'P 1'
#
loop_
_entity.id
_entity.type
_entity.pdbx_description
1 polymer ?
#
loop_
_entity_poly.entity_id
_entity_poly.type
_entity_poly.pdbx_seq_one_letter_code
_entity_poly.pdbx_strand_id
1 'polypeptide(L)'
;MTKKFQNFQFFRHARGVDLSPFFSHNRKGREVDKVRVVFVCTGNTCRSPMAEVILKNKSNKIDAKSAGVFAANGAPASRQVEILLEEKNVPFTHTAKMLDRNLAEWGDLLLTMTSSHKALVLRDFPEMSHKVYTLKEYSATENEKKYDEYQEKAAEIEMKRAAFLHDITKMDTEKQAEKRQQFEVEMRKELNELQALEQVLPSMDISDPFGGTIEQYRTTYAEIEEAIERMIERLDQEELEG
;
A
#
# COMPACT_ATOMS: atom_id res chain seq x y z
N MET A 1 -18.04 16.59 35.21
CA MET A 1 -18.31 15.85 33.97
C MET A 1 -18.38 16.88 32.85
N THR A 2 -17.54 16.95 31.82
CA THR A 2 -16.46 16.07 31.36
C THR A 2 -15.57 16.92 30.44
N LYS A 3 -14.30 17.13 30.83
CA LYS A 3 -13.24 17.65 29.95
C LYS A 3 -12.91 16.56 28.92
N LYS A 4 -13.29 16.70 27.65
CA LYS A 4 -12.85 15.79 26.57
C LYS A 4 -12.60 16.45 25.20
N PHE A 5 -12.65 17.77 25.07
CA PHE A 5 -12.56 18.44 23.77
C PHE A 5 -11.24 19.17 23.44
N GLN A 6 -10.18 19.04 24.26
CA GLN A 6 -8.94 19.82 24.06
C GLN A 6 -7.72 19.05 23.54
N ASN A 7 -7.79 17.73 23.34
CA ASN A 7 -6.59 16.96 22.92
C ASN A 7 -6.47 16.69 21.41
N PHE A 8 -7.39 17.17 20.56
CA PHE A 8 -7.33 16.89 19.12
C PHE A 8 -6.52 17.92 18.31
N GLN A 9 -6.12 19.05 18.91
CA GLN A 9 -5.34 20.08 18.20
C GLN A 9 -3.82 19.82 18.17
N PHE A 10 -3.30 18.81 18.89
CA PHE A 10 -1.84 18.62 19.00
C PHE A 10 -1.22 17.72 17.92
N PHE A 11 -2.01 17.01 17.12
CA PHE A 11 -1.55 16.21 15.97
C PHE A 11 -1.55 17.00 14.65
N ARG A 12 -1.47 18.34 14.72
CA ARG A 12 -1.67 19.23 13.58
C ARG A 12 -0.45 19.45 12.67
N HIS A 13 0.74 18.92 12.96
CA HIS A 13 1.97 19.40 12.31
C HIS A 13 3.03 18.35 11.89
N ALA A 14 2.70 17.06 11.88
CA ALA A 14 3.60 16.05 11.32
C ALA A 14 2.78 15.16 10.38
N ARG A 15 2.78 15.48 9.08
CA ARG A 15 2.45 14.55 7.98
C ARG A 15 2.59 15.29 6.65
N GLY A 16 3.72 15.05 5.97
CA GLY A 16 4.09 15.67 4.71
C GLY A 16 3.36 15.08 3.51
N VAL A 17 2.04 15.18 3.46
CA VAL A 17 1.28 15.11 2.21
C VAL A 17 0.22 16.21 2.25
N ASP A 18 0.56 17.36 1.66
CA ASP A 18 -0.40 18.42 1.39
C ASP A 18 -1.18 18.05 0.14
N LEU A 19 -2.38 17.50 0.32
CA LEU A 19 -3.32 17.20 -0.76
C LEU A 19 -4.23 18.39 -1.11
N SER A 20 -4.03 19.57 -0.52
CA SER A 20 -4.76 20.79 -0.94
C SER A 20 -4.69 21.07 -2.45
N PRO A 21 -3.65 20.67 -3.22
CA PRO A 21 -3.66 20.80 -4.67
C PRO A 21 -4.57 19.78 -5.39
N PHE A 22 -4.91 18.65 -4.76
CA PHE A 22 -5.81 17.64 -5.32
C PHE A 22 -7.27 18.09 -5.27
N PHE A 23 -7.64 18.87 -4.24
CA PHE A 23 -9.01 19.39 -4.07
C PHE A 23 -9.21 20.83 -4.51
N SER A 24 -8.16 21.52 -4.98
CA SER A 24 -8.29 22.88 -5.50
C SER A 24 -7.52 23.04 -6.80
N HIS A 25 -8.20 22.86 -7.93
CA HIS A 25 -8.14 23.80 -9.06
C HIS A 25 -9.51 23.78 -9.75
N ASN A 26 -10.31 24.79 -9.43
CA ASN A 26 -11.52 25.16 -10.15
C ASN A 26 -11.16 25.50 -11.61
N ARG A 27 -11.02 24.48 -12.46
CA ARG A 27 -10.94 24.61 -13.91
C ARG A 27 -12.38 24.72 -14.40
N LYS A 28 -12.77 25.94 -14.74
CA LYS A 28 -14.07 26.30 -15.35
C LYS A 28 -14.63 25.17 -16.23
N GLY A 29 -15.70 24.52 -15.78
CA GLY A 29 -16.61 23.74 -16.64
C GLY A 29 -16.38 22.23 -16.78
N ARG A 30 -15.78 21.52 -15.81
CA ARG A 30 -15.82 20.05 -15.76
C ARG A 30 -16.60 19.52 -14.55
N GLU A 31 -17.34 18.44 -14.80
CA GLU A 31 -17.85 17.48 -13.81
C GLU A 31 -16.79 17.25 -12.72
N VAL A 32 -17.19 17.12 -11.45
CA VAL A 32 -16.27 16.92 -10.31
C VAL A 32 -15.32 15.76 -10.67
N ASP A 33 -14.03 16.05 -10.84
CA ASP A 33 -13.04 15.05 -11.26
C ASP A 33 -13.00 13.97 -10.17
N LYS A 34 -13.52 12.78 -10.50
CA LYS A 34 -13.53 11.62 -9.61
C LYS A 34 -12.09 11.26 -9.20
N VAL A 35 -11.89 10.90 -7.94
CA VAL A 35 -10.60 10.31 -7.49
C VAL A 35 -10.36 9.03 -8.30
N ARG A 36 -9.14 8.85 -8.85
CA ARG A 36 -8.79 7.68 -9.67
C ARG A 36 -7.87 6.74 -8.92
N VAL A 37 -8.31 5.51 -8.74
CA VAL A 37 -7.55 4.46 -8.05
C VAL A 37 -7.13 3.37 -9.02
N VAL A 38 -5.86 2.97 -8.96
CA VAL A 38 -5.32 1.83 -9.70
C VAL A 38 -4.91 0.73 -8.74
N PHE A 39 -5.58 -0.41 -8.79
CA PHE A 39 -5.23 -1.59 -8.01
C PHE A 39 -4.17 -2.45 -8.72
N VAL A 40 -3.12 -2.87 -8.01
CA VAL A 40 -2.00 -3.61 -8.61
C VAL A 40 -1.74 -4.92 -7.87
N CYS A 41 -1.75 -6.04 -8.59
CA CYS A 41 -1.31 -7.35 -8.09
C CYS A 41 -0.25 -7.97 -9.02
N THR A 42 -0.02 -9.28 -8.97
CA THR A 42 0.97 -9.93 -9.86
C THR A 42 0.46 -10.02 -11.30
N GLY A 43 -0.51 -10.90 -11.56
CA GLY A 43 -0.96 -11.24 -12.92
C GLY A 43 -2.19 -10.49 -13.43
N ASN A 44 -2.80 -9.63 -12.60
CA ASN A 44 -4.08 -8.98 -12.87
C ASN A 44 -5.21 -9.94 -13.22
N THR A 45 -5.31 -11.07 -12.54
CA THR A 45 -6.37 -12.08 -12.77
C THR A 45 -7.18 -12.43 -11.53
N CYS A 46 -6.69 -12.09 -10.33
CA CYS A 46 -7.29 -12.48 -9.05
C CYS A 46 -7.64 -11.27 -8.18
N ARG A 47 -6.67 -10.80 -7.38
CA ARG A 47 -6.87 -9.77 -6.35
C ARG A 47 -7.23 -8.39 -6.90
N SER A 48 -6.44 -7.85 -7.83
CA SER A 48 -6.70 -6.49 -8.34
C SER A 48 -8.00 -6.36 -9.14
N PRO A 49 -8.44 -7.35 -9.96
CA PRO A 49 -9.78 -7.31 -10.56
C PRO A 49 -10.91 -7.34 -9.53
N MET A 50 -10.79 -8.17 -8.47
CA MET A 50 -11.78 -8.16 -7.38
C MET A 50 -11.87 -6.77 -6.73
N ALA A 51 -10.73 -6.15 -6.42
CA ALA A 51 -10.68 -4.82 -5.82
C ALA A 51 -11.32 -3.73 -6.71
N GLU A 52 -11.03 -3.73 -8.01
CA GLU A 52 -11.65 -2.80 -8.96
C GLU A 52 -13.17 -2.88 -8.96
N VAL A 53 -13.71 -4.11 -9.00
CA VAL A 53 -15.14 -4.35 -9.04
C VAL A 53 -15.83 -3.96 -7.73
N ILE A 54 -15.23 -4.35 -6.60
CA ILE A 54 -15.75 -3.98 -5.27
C ILE A 54 -15.86 -2.46 -5.14
N LEU A 55 -14.80 -1.72 -5.51
CA LEU A 55 -14.79 -0.26 -5.40
C LEU A 55 -15.86 0.37 -6.30
N LYS A 56 -15.96 -0.06 -7.56
CA LYS A 56 -16.98 0.45 -8.51
C LYS A 56 -18.41 0.23 -8.03
N ASN A 57 -18.66 -0.87 -7.33
CA ASN A 57 -19.99 -1.16 -6.77
C ASN A 57 -20.30 -0.35 -5.51
N LYS A 58 -19.27 -0.01 -4.71
CA LYS A 58 -19.46 0.71 -3.46
C LYS A 58 -19.46 2.23 -3.61
N SER A 59 -18.76 2.77 -4.60
CA SER A 59 -18.66 4.22 -4.81
C SER A 59 -18.78 4.60 -6.28
N ASN A 60 -19.65 5.57 -6.57
CA ASN A 60 -19.75 6.20 -7.88
C ASN A 60 -18.87 7.45 -8.00
N LYS A 61 -18.27 7.92 -6.90
CA LYS A 61 -17.40 9.10 -6.84
C LYS A 61 -15.94 8.79 -7.15
N ILE A 62 -15.55 7.52 -7.06
CA ILE A 62 -14.18 7.06 -7.27
C ILE A 62 -14.16 6.21 -8.55
N ASP A 63 -13.28 6.55 -9.49
CA ASP A 63 -13.03 5.71 -10.66
C ASP A 63 -11.92 4.70 -10.35
N ALA A 64 -12.07 3.48 -10.86
CA ALA A 64 -11.18 2.38 -10.52
C ALA A 64 -10.71 1.65 -11.77
N LYS A 65 -9.43 1.28 -11.77
CA LYS A 65 -8.85 0.36 -12.75
C LYS A 65 -7.93 -0.63 -12.03
N SER A 66 -7.66 -1.76 -12.66
CA SER A 66 -6.69 -2.73 -12.15
C SER A 66 -5.59 -3.02 -13.16
N ALA A 67 -4.43 -3.43 -12.66
CA ALA A 67 -3.29 -3.89 -13.44
C ALA A 67 -2.46 -4.92 -12.67
N GLY A 68 -1.41 -5.42 -13.32
CA GLY A 68 -0.46 -6.33 -12.72
C GLY A 68 0.98 -5.93 -13.02
N VAL A 69 1.89 -6.19 -12.08
CA VAL A 69 3.33 -5.98 -12.30
C VAL A 69 3.93 -6.99 -13.30
N PHE A 70 3.28 -8.16 -13.46
CA PHE A 70 3.66 -9.23 -14.38
C PHE A 70 2.42 -9.90 -14.97
N ALA A 71 1.61 -9.13 -15.70
CA ALA A 71 0.38 -9.62 -16.30
C ALA A 71 0.56 -10.08 -17.75
N ALA A 72 -0.15 -11.16 -18.11
CA ALA A 72 -0.33 -11.54 -19.50
C ALA A 72 -1.48 -10.72 -20.10
N ASN A 73 -1.15 -9.72 -20.92
CA ASN A 73 -2.14 -8.84 -21.55
C ASN A 73 -3.20 -9.66 -22.30
N GLY A 74 -4.48 -9.37 -22.07
CA GLY A 74 -5.58 -10.07 -22.74
C GLY A 74 -6.16 -11.25 -21.94
N ALA A 75 -5.49 -11.73 -20.90
CA ALA A 75 -5.98 -12.87 -20.13
C ALA A 75 -7.28 -12.56 -19.38
N PRO A 76 -8.23 -13.50 -19.27
CA PRO A 76 -9.40 -13.32 -18.44
C PRO A 76 -9.03 -13.32 -16.95
N ALA A 77 -10.00 -13.01 -16.09
CA ALA A 77 -9.85 -13.27 -14.67
C ALA A 77 -9.76 -14.78 -14.40
N SER A 78 -9.32 -15.18 -13.20
CA SER A 78 -9.36 -16.60 -12.85
C SER A 78 -10.81 -17.09 -12.75
N ARG A 79 -11.02 -18.37 -13.04
CA ARG A 79 -12.36 -18.97 -13.03
C ARG A 79 -13.06 -18.81 -11.67
N GLN A 80 -12.31 -18.86 -10.58
CA GLN A 80 -12.82 -18.66 -9.22
C GLN A 80 -13.35 -17.24 -9.00
N VAL A 81 -12.71 -16.21 -9.59
CA VAL A 81 -13.19 -14.83 -9.53
C VAL A 81 -14.50 -14.69 -10.30
N GLU A 82 -14.59 -15.28 -11.49
CA GLU A 82 -15.84 -15.27 -12.27
C GLU A 82 -17.00 -15.90 -11.49
N ILE A 83 -16.80 -17.11 -10.94
CA ILE A 83 -17.81 -17.80 -10.12
C ILE A 83 -18.24 -16.92 -8.94
N LEU A 84 -17.28 -16.36 -8.21
CA LEU A 84 -17.55 -15.54 -7.03
C LEU A 84 -18.36 -14.28 -7.38
N LEU A 85 -18.04 -13.62 -8.50
CA LEU A 85 -18.73 -12.40 -8.93
C LEU A 85 -20.11 -12.70 -9.55
N GLU A 86 -20.26 -13.83 -10.23
CA GLU A 86 -21.55 -14.37 -10.68
C GLU A 86 -22.48 -14.62 -9.47
N GLU A 87 -21.98 -15.27 -8.41
CA GLU A 87 -22.74 -15.50 -7.16
C GLU A 87 -23.22 -14.19 -6.52
N LYS A 88 -22.44 -13.11 -6.66
CA LYS A 88 -22.78 -11.78 -6.14
C LYS A 88 -23.65 -10.96 -7.09
N ASN A 89 -24.04 -11.49 -8.26
CA ASN A 89 -24.80 -10.79 -9.31
C ASN A 89 -24.16 -9.48 -9.75
N VAL A 90 -22.83 -9.43 -9.79
CA VAL A 90 -22.08 -8.24 -10.18
C VAL A 90 -21.67 -8.37 -11.64
N PRO A 91 -22.08 -7.44 -12.53
CA PRO A 91 -21.59 -7.41 -13.90
C PRO A 91 -20.07 -7.26 -13.90
N PHE A 92 -19.38 -8.22 -14.51
CA PHE A 92 -17.93 -8.26 -14.55
C PHE A 92 -17.45 -8.52 -15.96
N THR A 93 -16.67 -7.59 -16.47
CA THR A 93 -15.91 -7.78 -17.71
C THR A 93 -14.51 -7.33 -17.44
N HIS A 94 -13.55 -8.23 -17.63
CA HIS A 94 -12.17 -8.00 -17.27
C HIS A 94 -11.23 -8.51 -18.34
N THR A 95 -10.12 -7.79 -18.47
CA THR A 95 -9.01 -8.20 -19.32
C THR A 95 -7.74 -7.78 -18.63
N ALA A 96 -6.91 -8.76 -18.32
CA ALA A 96 -5.65 -8.54 -17.65
C ALA A 96 -4.76 -7.61 -18.47
N LYS A 97 -4.08 -6.70 -17.78
CA LYS A 97 -3.09 -5.80 -18.37
C LYS A 97 -1.93 -5.53 -17.42
N MET A 98 -0.75 -5.39 -18.01
CA MET A 98 0.45 -4.98 -17.29
C MET A 98 0.33 -3.50 -16.92
N LEU A 99 0.84 -3.14 -15.75
CA LEU A 99 0.91 -1.74 -15.35
C LEU A 99 1.89 -1.02 -16.28
N ASP A 100 1.41 0.02 -16.96
CA ASP A 100 2.22 0.89 -17.79
C ASP A 100 2.24 2.32 -17.23
N ARG A 101 3.11 3.16 -17.80
CA ARG A 101 3.27 4.56 -17.41
C ARG A 101 1.96 5.35 -17.53
N ASN A 102 1.20 5.15 -18.60
CA ASN A 102 -0.04 5.89 -18.84
C ASN A 102 -1.10 5.60 -17.77
N LEU A 103 -1.26 4.33 -17.40
CA LEU A 103 -2.19 3.92 -16.36
C LEU A 103 -1.73 4.36 -14.97
N ALA A 104 -0.42 4.28 -14.71
CA ALA A 104 0.17 4.78 -13.48
C ALA A 104 0.01 6.31 -13.35
N GLU A 105 0.17 7.07 -14.42
CA GLU A 105 -0.07 8.52 -14.46
C GLU A 105 -1.55 8.87 -14.34
N TRP A 106 -2.44 8.04 -14.90
CA TRP A 106 -3.89 8.20 -14.78
C TRP A 106 -4.39 8.07 -13.34
N GLY A 107 -3.78 7.20 -12.53
CA GLY A 107 -4.18 7.01 -11.14
C GLY A 107 -3.70 8.16 -10.24
N ASP A 108 -4.61 8.72 -9.45
CA ASP A 108 -4.26 9.63 -8.35
C ASP A 108 -3.71 8.82 -7.17
N LEU A 109 -4.14 7.56 -7.03
CA LEU A 109 -3.63 6.59 -6.06
C LEU A 109 -3.33 5.24 -6.73
N LEU A 110 -2.19 4.65 -6.41
CA LEU A 110 -1.79 3.30 -6.80
C LEU A 110 -1.77 2.41 -5.57
N LEU A 111 -2.73 1.48 -5.50
CA LEU A 111 -2.92 0.61 -4.34
C LEU A 111 -2.53 -0.82 -4.67
N THR A 112 -1.42 -1.25 -4.10
CA THR A 112 -0.87 -2.59 -4.33
C THR A 112 -1.45 -3.61 -3.35
N MET A 113 -1.53 -4.86 -3.78
CA MET A 113 -2.04 -5.94 -2.92
C MET A 113 -1.02 -6.39 -1.88
N THR A 114 0.28 -6.11 -2.09
CA THR A 114 1.35 -6.48 -1.16
C THR A 114 2.48 -5.46 -1.18
N SER A 115 3.29 -5.47 -0.12
CA SER A 115 4.56 -4.75 0.00
C SER A 115 5.54 -5.09 -1.12
N SER A 116 5.65 -6.37 -1.51
CA SER A 116 6.47 -6.79 -2.67
C SER A 116 5.99 -6.18 -3.98
N HIS A 117 4.67 -6.07 -4.20
CA HIS A 117 4.14 -5.34 -5.37
C HIS A 117 4.48 -3.85 -5.30
N LYS A 118 4.37 -3.23 -4.12
CA LYS A 118 4.76 -1.82 -3.90
C LYS A 118 6.23 -1.61 -4.26
N ALA A 119 7.13 -2.46 -3.79
CA ALA A 119 8.55 -2.39 -4.11
C ALA A 119 8.83 -2.49 -5.62
N LEU A 120 8.13 -3.38 -6.32
CA LEU A 120 8.25 -3.51 -7.79
C LEU A 120 7.75 -2.25 -8.51
N VAL A 121 6.60 -1.71 -8.12
CA VAL A 121 6.05 -0.47 -8.69
C VAL A 121 7.00 0.71 -8.44
N LEU A 122 7.54 0.85 -7.22
CA LEU A 122 8.48 1.94 -6.88
C LEU A 122 9.83 1.82 -7.59
N ARG A 123 10.28 0.59 -7.86
CA ARG A 123 11.48 0.35 -8.68
C ARG A 123 11.29 0.83 -10.11
N ASP A 124 10.12 0.55 -10.69
CA ASP A 124 9.84 0.83 -12.10
C ASP A 124 9.32 2.28 -12.33
N PHE A 125 8.69 2.89 -11.32
CA PHE A 125 8.12 4.24 -11.33
C PHE A 125 8.48 5.06 -10.06
N PRO A 126 9.77 5.31 -9.78
CA PRO A 126 10.22 5.95 -8.53
C PRO A 126 9.66 7.37 -8.32
N GLU A 127 9.38 8.10 -9.40
CA GLU A 127 8.79 9.44 -9.37
C GLU A 127 7.35 9.47 -8.82
N MET A 128 6.67 8.33 -8.80
CA MET A 128 5.28 8.20 -8.34
C MET A 128 5.18 7.77 -6.87
N SER A 129 6.30 7.74 -6.13
CA SER A 129 6.36 7.23 -4.76
C SER A 129 5.34 7.86 -3.81
N HIS A 130 5.05 9.14 -3.98
CA HIS A 130 4.08 9.91 -3.20
C HIS A 130 2.62 9.44 -3.33
N LYS A 131 2.32 8.55 -4.28
CA LYS A 131 0.96 8.03 -4.53
C LYS A 131 0.88 6.50 -4.56
N VAL A 132 1.92 5.79 -4.15
CA VAL A 132 1.97 4.31 -4.15
C VAL A 132 1.95 3.78 -2.72
N TYR A 133 0.92 3.00 -2.40
CA TYR A 133 0.70 2.39 -1.08
C TYR A 133 0.24 0.95 -1.24
N THR A 134 0.37 0.11 -0.21
CA THR A 134 -0.47 -1.10 -0.17
C THR A 134 -1.91 -0.72 0.17
N LEU A 135 -2.88 -1.54 -0.23
CA LEU A 135 -4.29 -1.28 0.09
C LEU A 135 -4.49 -1.16 1.60
N LYS A 136 -3.98 -2.11 2.39
CA LYS A 136 -4.10 -2.05 3.86
C LYS A 136 -3.32 -0.90 4.50
N GLU A 137 -2.18 -0.51 3.93
CA GLU A 137 -1.42 0.68 4.35
C GLU A 137 -2.23 1.94 4.21
N TYR A 138 -2.90 2.11 3.08
CA TYR A 138 -3.73 3.28 2.87
C TYR A 138 -5.00 3.27 3.73
N SER A 139 -5.59 2.08 3.95
CA SER A 139 -6.84 1.91 4.70
C SER A 139 -6.70 1.91 6.22
N ALA A 140 -5.53 1.63 6.79
CA ALA A 140 -5.37 1.43 8.23
C ALA A 140 -4.99 2.72 8.97
N THR A 141 -5.95 3.37 9.64
CA THR A 141 -5.71 4.57 10.47
C THR A 141 -5.12 4.25 11.85
N GLU A 142 -5.40 3.06 12.40
CA GLU A 142 -4.99 2.70 13.78
C GLU A 142 -3.59 2.07 13.88
N ASN A 143 -3.09 1.50 12.79
CA ASN A 143 -1.78 0.84 12.76
C ASN A 143 -0.62 1.81 12.49
N GLU A 144 -0.93 3.06 12.11
CA GLU A 144 0.05 4.10 11.75
C GLU A 144 1.15 4.22 12.80
N LYS A 145 0.80 4.27 14.10
CA LYS A 145 1.80 4.41 15.18
C LYS A 145 2.79 3.24 15.27
N LYS A 146 2.30 2.00 15.14
CA LYS A 146 3.18 0.82 15.18
C LYS A 146 4.10 0.78 13.96
N TYR A 147 3.58 1.23 12.82
CA TYR A 147 4.36 1.38 11.60
C TYR A 147 5.42 2.49 11.72
N ASP A 148 5.06 3.65 12.26
CA ASP A 148 5.99 4.76 12.49
C ASP A 148 7.14 4.31 13.40
N GLU A 149 6.83 3.62 14.50
CA GLU A 149 7.82 3.05 15.42
C GLU A 149 8.75 2.03 14.72
N TYR A 150 8.20 1.16 13.87
CA TYR A 150 8.98 0.21 13.08
C TYR A 150 9.88 0.92 12.05
N GLN A 151 9.34 1.90 11.31
CA GLN A 151 10.08 2.63 10.29
C GLN A 151 11.20 3.48 10.88
N GLU A 152 10.95 4.15 12.01
CA GLU A 152 11.96 4.92 12.73
C GLU A 152 13.11 3.99 13.18
N LYS A 153 12.78 2.84 13.76
CA LYS A 153 13.79 1.86 14.18
C LYS A 153 14.56 1.25 13.00
N ALA A 154 13.88 0.94 11.90
CA ALA A 154 14.50 0.43 10.69
C ALA A 154 15.47 1.46 10.07
N ALA A 155 15.06 2.73 10.02
CA ALA A 155 15.89 3.83 9.54
C ALA A 155 17.12 4.04 10.45
N GLU A 156 16.96 3.99 11.77
CA GLU A 156 18.07 4.06 12.73
C GLU A 156 19.11 2.96 12.48
N ILE A 157 18.64 1.72 12.34
CA ILE A 157 19.48 0.54 12.04
C ILE A 157 20.20 0.71 10.71
N GLU A 158 19.51 1.19 9.68
CA GLU A 158 20.10 1.40 8.36
C GLU A 158 21.15 2.51 8.36
N MET A 159 20.90 3.62 9.08
CA MET A 159 21.88 4.69 9.27
C MET A 159 23.14 4.19 9.98
N LYS A 160 22.99 3.38 11.04
CA LYS A 160 24.14 2.75 11.73
C LYS A 160 24.92 1.81 10.82
N ARG A 161 24.23 1.00 10.02
CA ARG A 161 24.85 0.11 9.02
C ARG A 161 25.61 0.89 7.96
N ALA A 162 25.02 1.95 7.41
CA ALA A 162 25.65 2.79 6.41
C ALA A 162 26.89 3.51 6.97
N ALA A 163 26.79 4.07 8.18
CA ALA A 163 27.93 4.70 8.87
C ALA A 163 29.05 3.68 9.15
N PHE A 164 28.71 2.48 9.62
CA PHE A 164 29.67 1.40 9.84
C PHE A 164 30.37 0.98 8.55
N LEU A 165 29.61 0.76 7.46
CA LEU A 165 30.17 0.42 6.16
C LEU A 165 31.13 1.52 5.66
N HIS A 166 30.76 2.79 5.83
CA HIS A 166 31.63 3.91 5.48
C HIS A 166 32.94 3.90 6.29
N ASP A 167 32.89 3.61 7.59
CA ASP A 167 34.06 3.57 8.46
C ASP A 167 35.01 2.42 8.16
N ILE A 168 34.50 1.21 7.92
CA ILE A 168 35.35 0.04 7.69
C ILE A 168 36.08 0.09 6.34
N THR A 169 35.53 0.77 5.33
CA THR A 169 36.20 0.91 4.02
C THR A 169 37.51 1.68 4.09
N LYS A 170 37.75 2.41 5.19
CA LYS A 170 38.99 3.17 5.45
C LYS A 170 40.07 2.34 6.17
N MET A 171 39.79 1.08 6.49
CA MET A 171 40.64 0.23 7.34
C MET A 171 41.29 -0.92 6.56
N ASP A 172 42.37 -1.47 7.13
CA ASP A 172 42.99 -2.69 6.63
C ASP A 172 42.13 -3.95 6.89
N THR A 173 42.35 -5.00 6.11
CA THR A 173 41.46 -6.17 6.04
C THR A 173 41.32 -6.93 7.36
N GLU A 174 42.39 -7.00 8.17
CA GLU A 174 42.36 -7.63 9.49
C GLU A 174 41.49 -6.84 10.47
N LYS A 175 41.67 -5.51 10.55
CA LYS A 175 40.84 -4.66 11.42
C LYS A 175 39.38 -4.61 10.97
N GLN A 176 39.11 -4.75 9.67
CA GLN A 176 37.74 -4.86 9.16
C GLN A 176 37.01 -6.07 9.74
N ALA A 177 37.66 -7.23 9.82
CA ALA A 177 37.04 -8.45 10.35
C ALA A 177 36.69 -8.32 11.84
N GLU A 178 37.61 -7.80 12.65
CA GLU A 178 37.37 -7.56 14.07
C GLU A 178 36.24 -6.55 14.30
N LYS A 179 36.23 -5.44 13.56
CA LYS A 179 35.16 -4.43 13.66
C LYS A 179 33.81 -4.98 13.23
N ARG A 180 33.74 -5.83 12.20
CA ARG A 180 32.48 -6.49 11.77
C ARG A 180 31.90 -7.33 12.88
N GLN A 181 32.72 -8.13 13.56
CA GLN A 181 32.27 -8.96 14.65
C GLN A 181 31.77 -8.11 15.85
N GLN A 182 32.45 -7.01 16.17
CA GLN A 182 32.01 -6.08 17.20
C GLN A 182 30.66 -5.41 16.85
N PHE A 183 30.52 -4.94 15.62
CA PHE A 183 29.30 -4.29 15.14
C PHE A 183 28.11 -5.25 15.12
N GLU A 184 28.30 -6.51 14.71
CA GLU A 184 27.24 -7.52 14.78
C GLU A 184 26.74 -7.74 16.21
N VAL A 185 27.64 -7.79 17.20
CA VAL A 185 27.28 -7.93 18.61
C VAL A 185 26.53 -6.71 19.12
N GLU A 186 26.96 -5.51 18.74
CA GLU A 186 26.29 -4.24 19.08
C GLU A 186 24.86 -4.19 18.49
N MET A 187 24.73 -4.51 17.20
CA MET A 187 23.45 -4.45 16.49
C MET A 187 22.47 -5.56 16.90
N ARG A 188 22.92 -6.63 17.54
CA ARG A 188 22.09 -7.79 17.90
C ARG A 188 20.86 -7.39 18.72
N LYS A 189 21.01 -6.49 19.69
CA LYS A 189 19.89 -6.03 20.52
C LYS A 189 18.85 -5.27 19.68
N GLU A 190 19.30 -4.36 18.84
CA GLU A 190 18.43 -3.53 18.01
C GLU A 190 17.72 -4.35 16.93
N LEU A 191 18.40 -5.32 16.33
CA LEU A 191 17.79 -6.25 15.37
C LEU A 191 16.71 -7.12 16.03
N ASN A 192 16.94 -7.57 17.26
CA ASN A 192 15.90 -8.31 18.00
C ASN A 192 14.69 -7.43 18.34
N GLU A 193 14.91 -6.16 18.70
CA GLU A 193 13.82 -5.19 18.92
C GLU A 193 13.03 -4.94 17.63
N LEU A 194 13.72 -4.74 16.49
CA LEU A 194 13.08 -4.59 15.19
C LEU A 194 12.26 -5.83 14.82
N GLN A 195 12.82 -7.02 15.04
CA GLN A 195 12.13 -8.28 14.78
C GLN A 195 10.89 -8.47 15.67
N ALA A 196 10.96 -8.04 16.94
CA ALA A 196 9.80 -8.09 17.84
C ALA A 196 8.68 -7.14 17.39
N LEU A 197 9.04 -5.93 16.92
CA LEU A 197 8.09 -5.00 16.30
C LEU A 197 7.45 -5.61 15.05
N GLU A 198 8.26 -6.20 14.17
CA GLU A 198 7.77 -6.85 12.94
C GLU A 198 6.74 -7.95 13.22
N GLN A 199 6.93 -8.76 14.27
CA GLN A 199 6.01 -9.85 14.62
C GLN A 199 4.63 -9.38 15.08
N VAL A 200 4.51 -8.17 15.63
CA VAL A 200 3.25 -7.62 16.12
C VAL A 200 2.59 -6.65 15.13
N LEU A 201 3.25 -6.39 14.00
CA LEU A 201 2.67 -5.63 12.91
C LEU A 201 1.61 -6.47 12.19
N PRO A 202 0.39 -5.94 12.01
CA PRO A 202 -0.59 -6.61 11.18
C PRO A 202 -0.08 -6.66 9.74
N SER A 203 -0.26 -7.80 9.07
CA SER A 203 0.15 -7.92 7.67
C SER A 203 -0.55 -6.88 6.80
N MET A 204 0.24 -6.08 6.08
CA MET A 204 -0.23 -5.08 5.10
C MET A 204 -0.50 -5.67 3.72
N ASP A 205 -0.31 -6.98 3.62
CA ASP A 205 -0.51 -7.74 2.41
C ASP A 205 -1.92 -8.36 2.44
N ILE A 206 -2.59 -8.27 1.31
CA ILE A 206 -3.80 -9.04 1.00
C ILE A 206 -3.37 -10.46 0.65
N SER A 207 -4.03 -11.44 1.28
CA SER A 207 -3.79 -12.86 1.07
C SER A 207 -3.84 -13.23 -0.41
N ASP A 208 -2.94 -14.10 -0.89
CA ASP A 208 -2.95 -14.54 -2.30
C ASP A 208 -3.75 -15.84 -2.49
N PRO A 209 -4.90 -15.81 -3.19
CA PRO A 209 -5.72 -17.00 -3.39
C PRO A 209 -5.34 -17.78 -4.64
N PHE A 210 -4.34 -17.35 -5.41
CA PHE A 210 -4.01 -17.96 -6.71
C PHE A 210 -3.73 -19.47 -6.58
N GLY A 211 -4.36 -20.27 -7.43
CA GLY A 211 -4.29 -21.74 -7.38
C GLY A 211 -5.03 -22.40 -6.19
N GLY A 212 -5.67 -21.61 -5.33
CA GLY A 212 -6.39 -22.08 -4.16
C GLY A 212 -7.84 -22.50 -4.41
N THR A 213 -8.52 -22.87 -3.32
CA THR A 213 -9.94 -23.24 -3.30
C THR A 213 -10.84 -22.01 -3.37
N ILE A 214 -12.11 -22.21 -3.76
CA ILE A 214 -13.08 -21.11 -3.82
C ILE A 214 -13.27 -20.41 -2.46
N GLU A 215 -13.15 -21.14 -1.34
CA GLU A 215 -13.20 -20.56 0.00
C GLU A 215 -12.05 -19.58 0.24
N GLN A 216 -10.83 -19.89 -0.24
CA GLN A 216 -9.70 -18.97 -0.13
C GLN A 216 -9.94 -17.67 -0.92
N TYR A 217 -10.59 -17.78 -2.09
CA TYR A 217 -11.02 -16.60 -2.86
C TYR A 217 -12.08 -15.80 -2.11
N ARG A 218 -13.06 -16.46 -1.46
CA ARG A 218 -14.09 -15.79 -0.65
C ARG A 218 -13.49 -15.04 0.53
N THR A 219 -12.57 -15.66 1.27
CA THR A 219 -11.83 -15.02 2.36
C THR A 219 -11.04 -13.81 1.85
N THR A 220 -10.31 -13.97 0.74
CA THR A 220 -9.55 -12.85 0.14
C THR A 220 -10.47 -11.73 -0.33
N TYR A 221 -11.62 -12.05 -0.92
CA TYR A 221 -12.60 -11.06 -1.35
C TYR A 221 -13.11 -10.25 -0.15
N ALA A 222 -13.49 -10.91 0.94
CA ALA A 222 -13.94 -10.23 2.16
C ALA A 222 -12.84 -9.32 2.75
N GLU A 223 -11.59 -9.80 2.75
CA GLU A 223 -10.42 -9.01 3.18
C GLU A 223 -10.22 -7.75 2.32
N ILE A 224 -10.33 -7.86 1.00
CA ILE A 224 -10.26 -6.72 0.08
C ILE A 224 -11.45 -5.77 0.30
N GLU A 225 -12.64 -6.32 0.50
CA GLU A 225 -13.88 -5.57 0.70
C GLU A 225 -13.80 -4.68 1.95
N GLU A 226 -13.38 -5.25 3.08
CA GLU A 226 -13.20 -4.53 4.34
C GLU A 226 -12.12 -3.44 4.22
N ALA A 227 -11.04 -3.70 3.49
CA ALA A 227 -10.01 -2.69 3.25
C ALA A 227 -10.49 -1.56 2.33
N ILE A 228 -11.29 -1.86 1.30
CA ILE A 228 -11.87 -0.84 0.42
C ILE A 228 -12.88 0.03 1.19
N GLU A 229 -13.70 -0.55 2.06
CA GLU A 229 -14.65 0.22 2.88
C GLU A 229 -13.91 1.26 3.73
N ARG A 230 -12.86 0.83 4.45
CA ARG A 230 -12.01 1.75 5.22
C ARG A 230 -11.30 2.81 4.39
N MET A 231 -10.86 2.45 3.18
CA MET A 231 -10.27 3.41 2.24
C MET A 231 -11.28 4.48 1.82
N ILE A 232 -12.52 4.08 1.51
CA ILE A 232 -13.59 5.02 1.13
C ILE A 232 -13.89 5.96 2.31
N GLU A 233 -14.03 5.43 3.52
CA GLU A 233 -14.25 6.24 4.73
C GLU A 233 -13.14 7.27 4.94
N ARG A 234 -11.88 6.88 4.73
CA ARG A 234 -10.74 7.80 4.81
C ARG A 234 -10.83 8.91 3.75
N LEU A 235 -11.12 8.56 2.50
CA LEU A 235 -11.24 9.54 1.41
C LEU A 235 -12.39 10.53 1.64
N ASP A 236 -13.55 10.05 2.13
CA ASP A 236 -14.69 10.91 2.46
C ASP A 236 -14.36 11.84 3.65
N GLN A 237 -13.55 11.40 4.63
CA GLN A 237 -13.08 12.26 5.74
C GLN A 237 -12.12 13.34 5.26
N GLU A 238 -11.18 13.00 4.38
CA GLU A 238 -10.23 13.95 3.81
C GLU A 238 -10.96 15.01 2.93
N GLU A 239 -12.04 14.64 2.22
CA GLU A 239 -12.90 15.59 1.49
C GLU A 239 -13.66 16.59 2.40
N LEU A 240 -14.03 16.18 3.61
CA LEU A 240 -14.79 17.03 4.56
C LEU A 240 -13.91 18.06 5.29
N GLU A 241 -12.59 17.82 5.33
CA GLU A 241 -11.62 18.66 6.04
C GLU A 241 -10.92 19.70 5.15
N GLY A 242 -11.05 19.59 3.81
CA GLY A 242 -10.50 20.51 2.80
C GLY A 242 -11.45 21.64 2.42
#